data_AF-A0A974WHD8-F1
#
_entry.id   AF-A0A974WHD8-F1
#
_cell.length_a   1.000
_cell.length_b   1.000
_cell.length_c   1.000
_cell.angle_alpha   90.00
_cell.angle_beta   90.00
_cell.angle_gamma   90.00
#
_symmetry.space_group_name_H-M   'P 1'
#
loop_
_entity.id
_entity.type
_entity.pdbx_description
1 polymer ?
#
loop_
_entity_poly.entity_id
_entity_poly.type
_entity_poly.pdbx_seq_one_letter_code
_entity_poly.pdbx_strand_id
1 'polypeptide(L)'
;MKYIPMLLLVGLLAYCCKPTDNQKTANTISYWQPTSISKSETLPKEFNSYKLDFDKLKNHLTTTNKVITPTLGGEYQENHLEESGTMSPELAAKFPEIKSYKIIGNDDIVLGRIDINPSGFYLMITDKQTTYYINPVEKKSEYYIVYDKKYAVKNSDNPFIDKVIK
;
A
#
# COMPACT_ATOMS: atom_id res chain seq x y z
N MET A 1 -46.69 -16.29 60.34
CA MET A 1 -47.44 -15.96 59.11
C MET A 1 -46.47 -15.46 58.05
N LYS A 2 -46.41 -16.21 56.94
CA LYS A 2 -46.11 -15.80 55.55
C LYS A 2 -44.78 -15.08 55.27
N TYR A 3 -43.87 -15.87 54.68
CA TYR A 3 -42.83 -15.42 53.76
C TYR A 3 -43.44 -14.74 52.53
N ILE A 4 -42.85 -13.63 52.10
CA ILE A 4 -42.91 -13.12 50.72
C ILE A 4 -41.48 -12.73 50.33
N PRO A 5 -40.77 -13.52 49.51
CA PRO A 5 -39.62 -13.04 48.77
C PRO A 5 -40.11 -12.72 47.35
N MET A 6 -40.14 -11.45 46.95
CA MET A 6 -40.38 -11.09 45.55
C MET A 6 -39.16 -10.35 45.00
N LEU A 7 -38.54 -11.06 44.06
CA LEU A 7 -37.33 -10.80 43.30
C LEU A 7 -36.96 -9.32 43.07
N LEU A 8 -35.73 -8.98 43.47
CA LEU A 8 -34.92 -7.95 42.82
C LEU A 8 -34.56 -8.42 41.40
N LEU A 9 -35.17 -7.81 40.41
CA LEU A 9 -34.84 -7.98 39.00
C LEU A 9 -33.51 -7.26 38.73
N VAL A 10 -32.38 -7.97 38.80
CA VAL A 10 -31.10 -7.45 38.30
C VAL A 10 -31.11 -7.58 36.78
N GLY A 11 -31.52 -6.49 36.12
CA GLY A 11 -31.39 -6.34 34.68
C GLY A 11 -29.92 -6.23 34.30
N LEU A 12 -29.30 -7.34 33.93
CA LEU A 12 -27.98 -7.36 33.28
C LEU A 12 -28.18 -6.89 31.84
N LEU A 13 -28.09 -5.58 31.60
CA LEU A 13 -27.93 -5.02 30.26
C LEU A 13 -26.57 -5.48 29.74
N ALA A 14 -26.56 -6.62 29.05
CA ALA A 14 -25.48 -7.01 28.17
C ALA A 14 -25.41 -5.96 27.06
N TYR A 15 -24.58 -4.93 27.28
CA TYR A 15 -24.02 -4.15 26.20
C TYR A 15 -23.18 -5.11 25.35
N CYS A 16 -23.84 -5.74 24.37
CA CYS A 16 -23.16 -6.33 23.23
C CYS A 16 -22.54 -5.15 22.49
N CYS A 17 -21.29 -4.84 22.85
CA CYS A 17 -20.43 -3.98 22.07
C CYS A 17 -20.28 -4.68 20.72
N LYS A 18 -21.09 -4.26 19.74
CA LYS A 18 -20.93 -4.73 18.37
C LYS A 18 -19.53 -4.31 17.95
N PRO A 19 -18.61 -5.26 17.63
CA PRO A 19 -17.35 -4.87 17.06
C PRO A 19 -17.64 -4.13 15.76
N THR A 20 -17.17 -2.89 15.68
CA THR A 20 -17.24 -2.07 14.47
C THR A 20 -16.37 -2.76 13.43
N ASP A 21 -17.01 -3.50 12.53
CA ASP A 21 -16.39 -4.18 11.39
C ASP A 21 -15.91 -3.13 10.38
N ASN A 22 -14.79 -2.48 10.68
CA ASN A 22 -14.06 -1.58 9.78
C ASN A 22 -13.18 -2.35 8.78
N GLN A 23 -13.37 -3.67 8.62
CA GLN A 23 -12.62 -4.48 7.65
C GLN A 23 -13.48 -4.94 6.46
N LYS A 24 -14.74 -4.51 6.36
CA LYS A 24 -15.65 -4.96 5.30
C LYS A 24 -15.71 -4.11 4.02
N THR A 25 -15.09 -2.95 3.96
CA THR A 25 -15.13 -2.07 2.76
C THR A 25 -13.96 -2.24 1.81
N ALA A 26 -12.89 -2.96 2.18
CA ALA A 26 -11.73 -3.20 1.30
C ALA A 26 -11.89 -4.43 0.36
N ASN A 27 -12.88 -5.29 0.61
CA ASN A 27 -12.91 -6.64 0.02
C ASN A 27 -13.43 -6.75 -1.43
N THR A 28 -13.74 -5.66 -2.13
CA THR A 28 -14.33 -5.76 -3.49
C THR A 28 -13.54 -5.07 -4.60
N ILE A 29 -12.46 -4.34 -4.31
CA ILE A 29 -11.66 -3.65 -5.34
C ILE A 29 -10.14 -3.73 -5.10
N SER A 30 -9.64 -4.84 -4.54
CA SER A 30 -8.18 -4.99 -4.49
C SER A 30 -7.66 -5.56 -5.81
N TYR A 31 -6.70 -4.88 -6.42
CA TYR A 31 -5.79 -5.41 -7.44
C TYR A 31 -4.53 -6.04 -6.81
N TRP A 32 -4.43 -6.05 -5.48
CA TRP A 32 -3.39 -6.72 -4.73
C TRP A 32 -3.90 -8.02 -4.12
N GLN A 33 -3.13 -9.09 -4.29
CA GLN A 33 -3.39 -10.40 -3.72
C GLN A 33 -2.20 -10.79 -2.83
N PRO A 34 -2.39 -10.98 -1.51
CA PRO A 34 -1.31 -11.46 -0.65
C PRO A 34 -0.74 -12.78 -1.17
N THR A 35 0.58 -12.91 -1.15
CA THR A 35 1.28 -14.13 -1.60
C THR A 35 2.53 -14.36 -0.75
N SER A 36 3.21 -15.48 -0.96
CA SER A 36 4.49 -15.81 -0.32
C SER A 36 5.60 -15.88 -1.37
N ILE A 37 6.70 -15.18 -1.12
CA ILE A 37 7.91 -15.20 -1.95
C ILE A 37 9.06 -15.71 -1.09
N SER A 38 9.84 -16.65 -1.61
CA SER A 38 11.04 -17.14 -0.93
C SER A 38 12.04 -16.00 -0.71
N LYS A 39 12.58 -15.90 0.50
CA LYS A 39 13.63 -14.92 0.79
C LYS A 39 14.87 -15.22 -0.06
N SER A 40 15.53 -14.15 -0.50
CA SER A 40 16.79 -14.17 -1.26
C SER A 40 17.70 -13.07 -0.70
N GLU A 41 19.01 -13.20 -0.87
CA GLU A 41 20.00 -12.20 -0.43
C GLU A 41 19.81 -10.83 -1.09
N THR A 42 19.15 -10.79 -2.25
CA THR A 42 18.83 -9.55 -2.98
C THR A 42 17.55 -8.86 -2.48
N LEU A 43 16.75 -9.53 -1.65
CA LEU A 43 15.49 -9.01 -1.12
C LEU A 43 15.66 -8.49 0.30
N PRO A 44 14.83 -7.54 0.75
CA PRO A 44 14.84 -7.03 2.12
C PRO A 44 14.80 -8.14 3.18
N LYS A 45 15.37 -7.87 4.35
CA LYS A 45 15.43 -8.84 5.45
C LYS A 45 14.03 -9.24 5.94
N GLU A 46 13.12 -8.27 5.92
CA GLU A 46 11.71 -8.39 6.29
C GLU A 46 10.86 -7.63 5.25
N PHE A 47 9.82 -8.29 4.74
CA PHE A 47 8.86 -7.72 3.79
C PHE A 47 7.55 -8.52 3.79
N ASN A 48 6.47 -7.87 3.36
CA ASN A 48 5.23 -8.53 2.94
C ASN A 48 5.22 -8.66 1.42
N SER A 49 4.63 -9.72 0.88
CA SER A 49 4.59 -9.96 -0.57
C SER A 49 3.17 -10.01 -1.12
N TYR A 50 3.02 -9.46 -2.33
CA TYR A 50 1.74 -9.38 -3.04
C TYR A 50 1.94 -9.70 -4.52
N LYS A 51 0.93 -10.30 -5.13
CA LYS A 51 0.73 -10.30 -6.57
C LYS A 51 -0.14 -9.11 -6.96
N LEU A 52 0.26 -8.36 -7.99
CA LEU A 52 -0.45 -7.20 -8.51
C LEU A 52 -1.10 -7.53 -9.85
N ASP A 53 -2.41 -7.37 -9.93
CA ASP A 53 -3.12 -7.27 -11.20
C ASP A 53 -2.90 -5.85 -11.78
N PHE A 54 -1.82 -5.73 -12.56
CA PHE A 54 -1.33 -4.44 -13.06
C PHE A 54 -2.30 -3.82 -14.08
N ASP A 55 -2.99 -4.63 -14.88
CA ASP A 55 -3.98 -4.14 -15.83
C ASP A 55 -5.21 -3.60 -15.10
N LYS A 56 -5.69 -4.29 -14.06
CA LYS A 56 -6.78 -3.79 -13.21
C LYS A 56 -6.40 -2.49 -12.50
N LEU A 57 -5.17 -2.37 -11.99
CA LEU A 57 -4.66 -1.12 -11.41
C LEU A 57 -4.68 0.02 -12.45
N LYS A 58 -4.11 -0.20 -13.64
CA LYS A 58 -4.08 0.83 -14.70
C LYS A 58 -5.50 1.27 -15.06
N ASN A 59 -6.41 0.32 -15.25
CA ASN A 59 -7.81 0.62 -15.57
C ASN A 59 -8.48 1.43 -14.45
N HIS A 60 -8.24 1.10 -13.17
CA HIS A 60 -8.75 1.88 -12.05
C HIS A 60 -8.30 3.35 -12.12
N LEU A 61 -7.00 3.59 -12.34
CA LEU A 61 -6.42 4.93 -12.42
C LEU A 61 -6.88 5.76 -13.62
N THR A 62 -7.51 5.16 -14.64
CA THR A 62 -8.14 5.93 -15.72
C THR A 62 -9.43 6.63 -15.29
N THR A 63 -10.06 6.17 -14.21
CA THR A 63 -11.39 6.63 -13.77
C THR A 63 -11.38 7.38 -12.46
N THR A 64 -10.28 7.34 -11.71
CA THR A 64 -10.15 7.98 -10.40
C THR A 64 -8.72 8.45 -10.14
N ASN A 65 -8.58 9.45 -9.30
CA ASN A 65 -7.30 9.92 -8.76
C ASN A 65 -7.02 9.32 -7.37
N LYS A 66 -7.48 8.10 -7.12
CA LYS A 66 -7.29 7.39 -5.86
C LYS A 66 -6.62 6.05 -6.13
N VAL A 67 -5.80 5.59 -5.19
CA VAL A 67 -5.15 4.29 -5.26
C VAL A 67 -5.16 3.63 -3.89
N ILE A 68 -5.60 2.37 -3.86
CA ILE A 68 -5.49 1.50 -2.70
C ILE A 68 -4.15 0.76 -2.75
N THR A 69 -3.36 0.83 -1.69
CA THR A 69 -2.05 0.16 -1.61
C THR A 69 -1.90 -0.57 -0.27
N PRO A 70 -1.21 -1.73 -0.25
CA PRO A 70 -0.89 -2.40 1.01
C PRO A 70 0.09 -1.56 1.83
N THR A 71 -0.08 -1.61 3.15
CA THR A 71 0.80 -0.97 4.13
C THR A 71 1.81 -1.97 4.69
N LEU A 72 2.77 -1.48 5.48
CA LEU A 72 3.69 -2.33 6.25
C LEU A 72 2.97 -3.33 7.16
N GLY A 73 1.78 -2.98 7.67
CA GLY A 73 0.99 -3.83 8.55
C GLY A 73 0.19 -4.92 7.84
N GLY A 74 0.16 -4.92 6.50
CA GLY A 74 -0.68 -5.84 5.72
C GLY A 74 -2.08 -5.32 5.42
N GLU A 75 -2.50 -4.25 6.10
CA GLU A 75 -3.76 -3.54 5.83
C GLU A 75 -3.67 -2.75 4.52
N TYR A 76 -4.82 -2.38 3.97
CA TYR A 76 -4.91 -1.55 2.76
C TYR A 76 -5.24 -0.10 3.10
N GLN A 77 -4.59 0.83 2.39
CA GLN A 77 -4.81 2.26 2.54
C GLN A 77 -5.16 2.89 1.20
N GLU A 78 -6.24 3.67 1.16
CA GLU A 78 -6.57 4.56 0.04
C GLU A 78 -5.72 5.83 0.12
N ASN A 79 -5.14 6.23 -1.01
CA ASN A 79 -4.29 7.40 -1.15
C ASN A 79 -4.81 8.28 -2.29
N HIS A 80 -4.83 9.59 -2.06
CA HIS A 80 -5.18 10.58 -3.08
C HIS A 80 -3.96 10.91 -3.94
N LEU A 81 -4.18 10.98 -5.26
CA LEU A 81 -3.14 11.19 -6.26
C LEU A 81 -3.26 12.55 -6.94
N GLU A 82 -2.11 13.18 -7.13
CA GLU A 82 -1.92 14.34 -8.00
C GLU A 82 -0.83 14.00 -9.04
N GLU A 83 -1.09 14.21 -10.33
CA GLU A 83 -0.05 14.02 -11.35
C GLU A 83 1.13 14.97 -11.09
N SER A 84 2.35 14.43 -11.10
CA SER A 84 3.56 15.21 -10.75
C SER A 84 3.99 16.20 -11.83
N GLY A 85 3.49 16.04 -13.07
CA GLY A 85 3.85 16.91 -14.19
C GLY A 85 5.34 16.89 -14.57
N THR A 86 6.06 15.80 -14.27
CA THR A 86 7.52 15.72 -14.43
C THR A 86 7.97 15.70 -15.90
N MET A 87 7.10 15.30 -16.82
CA MET A 87 7.37 15.31 -18.27
C MET A 87 6.79 16.56 -18.94
N SER A 88 7.46 17.05 -19.99
CA SER A 88 6.86 18.02 -20.89
C SER A 88 5.64 17.43 -21.61
N PRO A 89 4.68 18.24 -22.08
CA PRO A 89 3.49 17.72 -22.77
C PRO A 89 3.82 16.86 -23.99
N GLU A 90 4.84 17.25 -24.78
CA GLU A 90 5.28 16.48 -25.95
C GLU A 90 5.84 15.11 -25.55
N LEU A 91 6.63 15.05 -24.48
CA LEU A 91 7.22 13.80 -24.00
C LEU A 91 6.16 12.88 -23.38
N ALA A 92 5.22 13.44 -22.62
CA ALA A 92 4.09 12.70 -22.07
C ALA A 92 3.19 12.11 -23.17
N ALA A 93 2.99 12.85 -24.28
CA ALA A 93 2.26 12.33 -25.44
C ALA A 93 3.01 11.18 -26.14
N LYS A 94 4.34 11.19 -26.12
CA LYS A 94 5.18 10.13 -26.68
C LYS A 94 5.27 8.89 -25.80
N PHE A 95 5.14 9.03 -24.48
CA PHE A 95 5.23 7.95 -23.49
C PHE A 95 4.04 7.96 -22.52
N PRO A 96 2.80 7.78 -23.00
CA PRO A 96 1.59 7.86 -22.18
C PRO A 96 1.52 6.79 -21.08
N GLU A 97 2.26 5.71 -21.22
CA GLU A 97 2.38 4.62 -20.25
C GLU A 97 3.30 4.94 -19.06
N ILE A 98 4.04 6.05 -19.13
CA ILE A 98 4.87 6.53 -18.02
C ILE A 98 4.11 7.63 -17.28
N LYS A 99 3.77 7.35 -16.02
CA LYS A 99 3.00 8.24 -15.17
C LYS A 99 3.63 8.35 -13.78
N SER A 100 3.74 9.57 -13.27
CA SER A 100 4.27 9.85 -11.94
C SER A 100 3.25 10.65 -11.14
N TYR A 101 3.00 10.24 -9.91
CA TYR A 101 2.02 10.85 -9.02
C TYR A 101 2.64 11.20 -7.67
N LYS A 102 2.13 12.26 -7.05
CA LYS A 102 2.32 12.57 -5.63
C LYS A 102 1.15 11.97 -4.86
N ILE A 103 1.45 11.42 -3.69
CA ILE A 103 0.44 11.07 -2.70
C ILE A 103 0.26 12.27 -1.78
N ILE A 104 -0.96 12.81 -1.73
CA ILE A 104 -1.31 13.96 -0.91
C ILE A 104 -1.99 13.49 0.36
N GLY A 105 -1.44 13.90 1.50
CA GLY A 105 -2.01 13.69 2.83
C GLY A 105 -2.92 14.82 3.26
N ASN A 106 -3.24 14.84 4.57
CA ASN A 106 -3.92 15.98 5.16
C ASN A 106 -3.03 17.24 5.07
N ASP A 107 -3.66 18.41 5.01
CA ASP A 107 -2.99 19.71 4.92
C ASP A 107 -2.08 19.87 3.68
N ASP A 108 -2.42 19.17 2.58
CA ASP A 108 -1.71 19.21 1.29
C ASP A 108 -0.22 18.78 1.36
N ILE A 109 0.14 18.03 2.39
CA ILE A 109 1.50 17.52 2.56
C ILE A 109 1.73 16.33 1.60
N VAL A 110 2.82 16.38 0.83
CA VAL A 110 3.23 15.26 -0.01
C VAL A 110 3.82 14.16 0.86
N LEU A 111 3.08 13.06 1.03
CA LEU A 111 3.49 11.91 1.84
C LEU A 111 4.25 10.86 1.03
N GLY A 112 4.12 10.86 -0.29
CA GLY A 112 4.72 9.81 -1.10
C GLY A 112 4.75 10.12 -2.58
N ARG A 113 5.39 9.22 -3.31
CA ARG A 113 5.49 9.25 -4.76
C ARG A 113 5.16 7.87 -5.31
N ILE A 114 4.50 7.88 -6.47
CA ILE A 114 4.23 6.70 -7.27
C ILE A 114 4.81 6.93 -8.66
N ASP A 115 5.51 5.93 -9.17
CA ASP A 115 5.94 5.86 -10.56
C ASP A 115 5.37 4.60 -11.21
N ILE A 116 4.69 4.77 -12.33
CA ILE A 116 4.13 3.69 -13.14
C ILE A 116 4.79 3.78 -14.50
N ASN A 117 5.42 2.68 -14.93
CA ASN A 117 6.07 2.58 -16.23
C ASN A 117 6.07 1.11 -16.70
N PRO A 118 6.58 0.80 -17.92
CA PRO A 118 6.60 -0.57 -18.42
C PRO A 118 7.39 -1.57 -17.55
N SER A 119 8.24 -1.11 -16.63
CA SER A 119 8.97 -1.95 -15.69
C SER A 119 8.17 -2.30 -14.43
N GLY A 120 7.05 -1.61 -14.17
CA GLY A 120 6.15 -1.93 -13.07
C GLY A 120 5.60 -0.70 -12.32
N PHE A 121 5.06 -0.99 -11.14
CA PHE A 121 4.57 -0.01 -10.17
C PHE A 121 5.61 0.23 -9.07
N TYR A 122 5.94 1.47 -8.77
CA TYR A 122 6.88 1.82 -7.71
C TYR A 122 6.20 2.80 -6.79
N LEU A 123 6.29 2.57 -5.48
CA LEU A 123 5.78 3.49 -4.48
C LEU A 123 6.81 3.70 -3.37
N MET A 124 6.93 4.95 -2.96
CA MET A 124 7.63 5.36 -1.75
C MET A 124 6.66 6.22 -0.94
N ILE A 125 6.42 5.85 0.32
CA ILE A 125 5.71 6.68 1.28
C ILE A 125 6.64 6.98 2.45
N THR A 126 6.62 8.23 2.91
CA THR A 126 7.26 8.69 4.14
C THR A 126 6.19 9.24 5.06
N ASP A 127 5.96 8.55 6.17
CA ASP A 127 5.10 9.01 7.26
C ASP A 127 5.96 9.20 8.50
N LYS A 128 6.02 10.45 8.98
CA LYS A 128 6.84 10.87 10.14
C LYS A 128 8.30 10.45 9.99
N GLN A 129 8.68 9.35 10.63
CA GLN A 129 10.06 8.84 10.70
C GLN A 129 10.23 7.51 9.96
N THR A 130 9.16 6.99 9.35
CA THR A 130 9.16 5.71 8.65
C THR A 130 9.00 5.95 7.16
N THR A 131 9.94 5.43 6.39
CA THR A 131 9.83 5.36 4.93
C THR A 131 9.65 3.90 4.54
N TYR A 132 8.64 3.60 3.73
CA TYR A 132 8.47 2.27 3.16
C TYR A 132 8.28 2.33 1.66
N TYR A 133 8.54 1.18 1.04
CA TYR A 133 8.49 1.01 -0.40
C TYR A 133 7.52 -0.10 -0.79
N ILE A 134 6.95 0.03 -1.99
CA ILE A 134 6.34 -1.08 -2.72
C ILE A 134 7.05 -1.15 -4.07
N ASN A 135 7.82 -2.21 -4.26
CA ASN A 135 8.62 -2.40 -5.46
C ASN A 135 8.38 -3.80 -6.02
N PRO A 136 8.47 -4.00 -7.34
CA PRO A 136 8.46 -5.34 -7.91
C PRO A 136 9.74 -6.07 -7.48
N VAL A 137 9.67 -7.39 -7.32
CA VAL A 137 10.87 -8.20 -6.98
C VAL A 137 11.94 -8.15 -8.06
N GLU A 138 11.52 -7.92 -9.30
CA GLU A 138 12.37 -7.66 -10.47
C GLU A 138 11.58 -6.83 -11.49
N LYS A 139 12.27 -6.23 -12.47
CA LYS A 139 11.60 -5.46 -13.53
C LYS A 139 10.57 -6.33 -14.25
N LYS A 140 9.39 -5.78 -14.50
CA LYS A 140 8.24 -6.43 -15.17
C LYS A 140 7.64 -7.60 -14.39
N SER A 141 7.99 -7.77 -13.12
CA SER A 141 7.36 -8.79 -12.27
C SER A 141 5.92 -8.41 -11.92
N GLU A 142 5.06 -9.42 -11.83
CA GLU A 142 3.75 -9.31 -11.20
C GLU A 142 3.82 -9.43 -9.66
N TYR A 143 4.99 -9.78 -9.13
CA TYR A 143 5.23 -9.96 -7.71
C TYR A 143 5.92 -8.75 -7.11
N TYR A 144 5.36 -8.27 -6.00
CA TYR A 144 5.77 -7.05 -5.32
C TYR A 144 6.05 -7.32 -3.86
N ILE A 145 6.94 -6.51 -3.30
CA ILE A 145 7.30 -6.53 -1.90
C ILE A 145 7.05 -5.17 -1.27
N VAL A 146 6.50 -5.20 -0.06
CA VAL A 146 6.27 -4.05 0.80
C VAL A 146 7.22 -4.14 1.97
N TYR A 147 8.07 -3.15 2.16
CA TYR A 147 9.12 -3.20 3.19
C TYR A 147 9.50 -1.83 3.72
N ASP A 148 9.89 -1.79 4.99
CA ASP A 148 10.46 -0.62 5.63
C ASP A 148 11.90 -0.44 5.11
N LYS A 149 12.27 0.81 4.79
CA LYS A 149 13.60 1.19 4.32
C LYS A 149 14.72 0.61 5.17
N LYS A 150 14.53 0.47 6.49
CA LYS A 150 15.56 -0.07 7.40
C LYS A 150 15.91 -1.53 7.12
N TYR A 151 15.01 -2.29 6.49
CA TYR A 151 15.21 -3.69 6.12
C TYR A 151 15.77 -3.88 4.72
N ALA A 152 15.94 -2.80 3.95
CA ALA A 152 16.57 -2.84 2.64
C ALA A 152 17.97 -3.49 2.74
N VAL A 153 18.31 -4.30 1.74
CA VAL A 153 19.66 -4.86 1.62
C VAL A 153 20.60 -3.71 1.32
N LYS A 154 21.58 -3.49 2.22
CA LYS A 154 22.65 -2.53 1.95
C LYS A 154 23.68 -3.22 1.06
N ASN A 155 23.80 -2.78 -0.20
CA ASN A 155 24.98 -3.14 -0.98
C ASN A 155 26.17 -2.38 -0.40
N SER A 156 27.05 -3.08 0.31
CA SER A 156 28.19 -2.48 1.03
C SER A 156 29.28 -1.91 0.14
N ASP A 157 29.23 -2.13 -1.17
CA ASP A 157 30.38 -1.87 -2.05
C ASP A 157 30.26 -0.58 -2.88
N ASN A 158 29.13 0.14 -2.84
CA ASN A 158 29.04 1.53 -3.29
C ASN A 158 27.72 2.17 -2.81
N PRO A 159 27.74 3.17 -1.91
CA PRO A 159 26.51 3.77 -1.38
C PRO A 159 25.69 4.57 -2.39
N PHE A 160 26.19 4.76 -3.63
CA PHE A 160 25.52 5.52 -4.69
C PHE A 160 24.92 4.67 -5.81
N ILE A 161 25.09 3.35 -5.78
CA ILE A 161 24.54 2.47 -6.80
C ILE A 161 23.52 1.56 -6.12
N ASP A 162 22.33 2.10 -5.90
CA ASP A 162 21.16 1.24 -5.82
C ASP A 162 21.09 0.55 -7.18
N LYS A 163 21.34 -0.76 -7.15
CA LYS A 163 21.67 -1.61 -8.28
C LYS A 163 20.53 -1.50 -9.28
N VAL A 164 20.70 -0.65 -10.30
CA VAL A 164 19.82 -0.58 -11.47
C VAL A 164 19.74 -2.00 -11.99
N ILE A 165 18.62 -2.68 -11.69
CA ILE A 165 18.37 -4.08 -12.02
C ILE A 165 18.66 -4.22 -13.52
N LYS A 166 19.65 -5.05 -13.86
CA LYS A 166 20.10 -5.23 -15.24
C LYS A 166 18.99 -5.90 -16.06
#